data_AF-A0A1W6K1W8-F1
#
_entry.id   AF-A0A1W6K1W8-F1
#
_cell.length_a   1.000
_cell.length_b   1.000
_cell.length_c   1.000
_cell.angle_alpha   90.00
_cell.angle_beta   90.00
_cell.angle_gamma   90.00
#
_symmetry.space_group_name_H-M   'P 1'
#
loop_
_entity.id
_entity.type
_entity.pdbx_description
1 polymer ?
#
loop_
_entity_poly.entity_id
_entity_poly.type
_entity_poly.pdbx_seq_one_letter_code
_entity_poly.pdbx_strand_id
1 'polypeptide(L)'
;MNSKTEMQIALMRCQNKPVKQIAKKLGVNREDIEAVIKKWISYTDKYLEELTKNRKIKNNKPDPGLILNMIQNVEELLKNDDILDYIALHRSDYHDRYMDCIRYKIYSYIKEKKLI
;
A
#
# COMPACT_ATOMS: atom_id res chain seq x y z
N MET A 1 -11.11 5.20 -13.49
CA MET A 1 -9.97 4.40 -14.01
C MET A 1 -10.37 2.93 -14.07
N ASN A 2 -9.93 2.17 -15.08
CA ASN A 2 -10.24 0.73 -15.15
C ASN A 2 -9.34 -0.08 -14.19
N SER A 3 -9.75 -1.31 -13.86
CA SER A 3 -9.06 -2.18 -12.90
C SER A 3 -7.64 -2.57 -13.33
N LYS A 4 -7.40 -2.75 -14.64
CA LYS A 4 -6.09 -3.12 -15.18
C LYS A 4 -5.07 -2.00 -14.99
N THR A 5 -5.44 -0.75 -15.26
CA THR A 5 -4.57 0.42 -15.06
C THR A 5 -4.31 0.65 -13.57
N GLU A 6 -5.33 0.52 -12.71
CA GLU A 6 -5.17 0.63 -11.24
C GLU A 6 -4.16 -0.41 -10.72
N MET A 7 -4.26 -1.66 -11.17
CA MET A 7 -3.30 -2.72 -10.83
C MET A 7 -1.88 -2.40 -11.33
N GLN A 8 -1.72 -1.89 -12.54
CA GLN A 8 -0.40 -1.51 -13.07
C GLN A 8 0.24 -0.37 -12.28
N ILE A 9 -0.54 0.64 -11.86
CA ILE A 9 -0.07 1.69 -10.97
C ILE A 9 0.45 1.07 -9.67
N ALA A 10 -0.33 0.17 -9.06
CA ALA A 10 0.05 -0.47 -7.81
C ALA A 10 1.34 -1.29 -7.93
N LEU A 11 1.47 -2.12 -8.98
CA LEU A 11 2.69 -2.88 -9.26
C LEU A 11 3.91 -1.97 -9.37
N MET A 12 3.77 -0.82 -10.04
CA MET A 12 4.86 0.15 -10.13
C MET A 12 5.14 0.87 -8.80
N ARG A 13 4.13 1.13 -7.95
CA ARG A 13 4.35 1.63 -6.58
C ARG A 13 5.10 0.62 -5.72
N CYS A 14 4.77 -0.67 -5.81
CA CYS A 14 5.51 -1.76 -5.15
C CYS A 14 6.97 -1.84 -5.62
N GLN A 15 7.25 -1.50 -6.88
CA GLN A 15 8.61 -1.33 -7.43
C GLN A 15 9.25 0.03 -7.07
N ASN A 16 8.68 0.73 -6.09
CA ASN A 16 9.13 2.03 -5.61
C ASN A 16 9.20 3.11 -6.72
N LYS A 17 8.31 3.08 -7.73
CA LYS A 17 8.32 4.08 -8.81
C LYS A 17 7.54 5.35 -8.42
N PRO A 18 8.05 6.55 -8.75
CA PRO A 18 7.35 7.81 -8.50
C PRO A 18 6.20 8.02 -9.50
N VAL A 19 5.17 8.77 -9.09
CA VAL A 19 3.97 9.06 -9.90
C VAL A 19 4.33 9.60 -11.29
N LYS A 20 5.28 10.53 -11.38
CA LYS A 20 5.74 11.10 -12.67
C LYS A 20 6.22 10.01 -13.64
N GLN A 21 6.93 8.99 -13.16
CA GLN A 21 7.40 7.90 -14.01
C GLN A 21 6.26 6.97 -14.41
N ILE A 22 5.32 6.70 -13.51
CA ILE A 22 4.13 5.87 -13.78
C ILE A 22 3.26 6.55 -14.85
N ALA A 23 2.97 7.85 -14.69
CA ALA A 23 2.22 8.66 -15.63
C ALA A 23 2.80 8.57 -17.04
N LYS A 24 4.12 8.81 -17.17
CA LYS A 24 4.83 8.70 -18.46
C LYS A 24 4.75 7.30 -19.05
N LYS A 25 4.91 6.25 -18.24
CA LYS A 25 4.96 4.86 -18.73
C LYS A 25 3.59 4.34 -19.16
N LEU A 26 2.54 4.71 -18.44
CA LEU A 26 1.18 4.23 -18.69
C LEU A 26 0.37 5.16 -19.62
N GLY A 27 0.88 6.36 -19.92
CA GLY A 27 0.14 7.36 -20.69
C GLY A 27 -1.08 7.89 -19.94
N VAL A 28 -0.99 8.02 -18.62
CA VAL A 28 -2.08 8.44 -17.72
C VAL A 28 -1.71 9.75 -17.04
N ASN A 29 -2.70 10.60 -16.78
CA ASN A 29 -2.46 11.87 -16.08
C ASN A 29 -2.00 11.65 -14.65
N ARG A 30 -1.21 12.60 -14.16
CA ARG A 30 -0.72 12.58 -12.78
C ARG A 30 -1.86 12.68 -11.78
N GLU A 31 -2.85 13.55 -12.02
CA GLU A 31 -3.98 13.72 -11.10
C GLU A 31 -4.80 12.43 -10.96
N ASP A 32 -4.96 11.68 -12.05
CA ASP A 32 -5.70 10.41 -12.03
C ASP A 32 -5.00 9.36 -11.15
N ILE A 33 -3.68 9.30 -11.19
CA ILE A 33 -2.89 8.40 -10.34
C ILE A 33 -3.01 8.83 -8.86
N GLU A 34 -2.91 10.14 -8.59
CA GLU A 34 -3.05 10.67 -7.23
C GLU A 34 -4.45 10.44 -6.67
N ALA A 35 -5.50 10.52 -7.51
CA ALA A 35 -6.87 10.21 -7.12
C ALA A 35 -7.03 8.73 -6.73
N VAL A 36 -6.39 7.81 -7.47
CA VAL A 36 -6.36 6.38 -7.14
C VAL A 36 -5.63 6.11 -5.82
N ILE A 37 -4.47 6.74 -5.60
CA ILE A 37 -3.73 6.60 -4.34
C ILE A 37 -4.56 7.14 -3.16
N LYS A 38 -5.19 8.31 -3.31
CA LYS A 38 -6.10 8.88 -2.30
C LYS A 38 -7.26 7.94 -1.97
N LYS A 39 -7.82 7.27 -2.97
CA LYS A 39 -8.85 6.25 -2.79
C LYS A 39 -8.32 5.06 -1.97
N TRP A 40 -7.11 4.58 -2.22
CA TRP A 40 -6.54 3.50 -1.39
C TRP A 40 -6.32 3.94 0.05
N ILE A 41 -5.82 5.16 0.26
CA ILE A 41 -5.66 5.75 1.59
C ILE A 41 -7.00 5.78 2.32
N SER A 42 -8.02 6.44 1.75
CA SER A 42 -9.31 6.60 2.42
C SER A 42 -9.99 5.27 2.76
N TYR A 43 -9.81 4.25 1.89
CA TYR A 43 -10.43 2.95 2.08
C TYR A 43 -9.72 2.08 3.12
N THR A 44 -8.43 2.31 3.35
CA THR A 44 -7.61 1.43 4.22
C THR A 44 -7.21 2.08 5.53
N ASP A 45 -7.29 3.40 5.68
CA ASP A 45 -6.75 4.12 6.82
C ASP A 45 -7.31 3.62 8.16
N LYS A 46 -8.65 3.54 8.28
CA LYS A 46 -9.30 3.03 9.50
C LYS A 46 -8.93 1.58 9.81
N TYR A 47 -8.81 0.74 8.78
CA TYR A 47 -8.41 -0.66 8.96
C TYR A 47 -6.98 -0.76 9.49
N LEU A 48 -6.06 0.00 8.89
CA LEU A 48 -4.66 0.05 9.30
C LEU A 48 -4.47 0.65 10.69
N GLU A 49 -5.27 1.65 11.05
CA GLU A 49 -5.31 2.22 12.39
C GLU A 49 -5.69 1.16 13.41
N GLU A 50 -6.82 0.47 13.23
CA GLU A 50 -7.25 -0.57 14.18
C GLU A 50 -6.27 -1.74 14.23
N LEU A 51 -5.66 -2.11 13.09
CA LEU A 51 -4.63 -3.15 13.01
C LEU A 51 -3.39 -2.82 13.87
N THR A 52 -3.07 -1.53 14.05
CA THR A 52 -1.83 -1.08 14.71
C THR A 52 -2.05 -0.34 16.04
N LYS A 53 -3.31 -0.12 16.44
CA LYS A 53 -3.75 0.76 17.54
C LYS A 53 -3.05 0.59 18.89
N ASN A 54 -2.59 -0.63 19.22
CA ASN A 54 -1.89 -0.94 20.47
C ASN A 54 -0.57 -1.68 20.24
N ARG A 55 -0.05 -1.61 19.01
CA ARG A 55 1.16 -2.34 18.64
C ARG A 55 2.38 -1.72 19.33
N LYS A 56 3.17 -2.55 19.99
CA LYS A 56 4.52 -2.18 20.46
C LYS A 56 5.50 -2.41 19.30
N ILE A 57 6.15 -1.35 18.83
CA ILE A 57 7.15 -1.41 17.77
C ILE A 57 8.32 -2.27 18.25
N LYS A 58 8.64 -3.34 17.50
CA LYS A 58 9.79 -4.23 17.78
C LYS A 58 11.01 -3.80 16.97
N ASN A 59 10.80 -3.33 15.74
CA ASN A 59 11.81 -2.83 14.83
C ASN A 59 11.49 -1.38 14.43
N ASN A 60 12.38 -0.45 14.78
CA ASN A 60 12.23 0.98 14.46
C ASN A 60 12.74 1.34 13.05
N LYS A 61 13.37 0.41 12.34
CA LYS A 61 13.85 0.59 10.96
C LYS A 61 13.49 -0.62 10.08
N PRO A 62 12.20 -0.96 9.96
CA PRO A 62 11.78 -2.05 9.11
C PRO A 62 12.04 -1.69 7.64
N ASP A 63 12.61 -2.62 6.87
CA ASP A 63 12.74 -2.50 5.41
C ASP A 63 11.59 -3.27 4.74
N PRO A 64 10.51 -2.59 4.33
CA PRO A 64 9.38 -3.25 3.70
C PRO A 64 9.69 -3.67 2.27
N GLY A 65 10.71 -3.09 1.61
CA GLY A 65 10.96 -3.31 0.19
C GLY A 65 11.36 -4.75 -0.10
N LEU A 66 12.25 -5.29 0.73
CA LEU A 66 12.63 -6.71 0.67
C LEU A 66 11.42 -7.61 0.98
N ILE A 67 10.68 -7.29 2.03
CA ILE A 67 9.60 -8.14 2.55
C ILE A 67 8.40 -8.16 1.60
N LEU A 68 8.01 -7.01 1.03
CA LEU A 68 6.89 -6.90 0.10
C LEU A 68 7.11 -7.65 -1.21
N ASN A 69 8.37 -7.80 -1.64
CA ASN A 69 8.74 -8.58 -2.82
C ASN A 69 8.70 -10.09 -2.55
N MET A 70 8.94 -10.52 -1.32
CA MET A 70 8.88 -11.93 -0.92
C MET A 70 7.44 -12.40 -0.65
N ILE A 71 6.58 -11.50 -0.15
CA ILE A 71 5.22 -11.85 0.25
C ILE A 71 4.23 -11.75 -0.93
N GLN A 72 3.70 -12.91 -1.33
CA GLN A 72 2.68 -13.03 -2.37
C GLN A 72 1.24 -12.91 -1.82
N ASN A 73 1.00 -13.30 -0.56
CA ASN A 73 -0.33 -13.28 0.07
C ASN A 73 -0.47 -12.13 1.09
N VAL A 74 -1.59 -11.39 1.04
CA VAL A 74 -1.92 -10.31 1.98
C VAL A 74 -2.08 -10.81 3.42
N GLU A 75 -2.58 -12.03 3.63
CA GLU A 75 -2.73 -12.61 4.97
C GLU A 75 -1.37 -12.84 5.65
N GLU A 76 -0.32 -13.19 4.89
CA GLU A 76 1.05 -13.30 5.40
C GLU A 76 1.65 -11.93 5.67
N LEU A 77 1.37 -10.95 4.79
CA LEU A 77 1.76 -9.55 4.97
C LEU A 77 1.24 -9.00 6.30
N LEU A 78 -0.02 -9.29 6.62
CA LEU A 78 -0.70 -8.83 7.84
C LEU A 78 -0.27 -9.58 9.11
N LYS A 79 0.52 -10.64 9.00
CA LYS A 79 1.10 -11.37 10.14
C LYS A 79 2.58 -11.06 10.36
N ASN A 80 3.23 -10.41 9.40
CA ASN A 80 4.65 -10.11 9.46
C ASN A 80 4.92 -8.90 10.38
N ASP A 81 5.73 -9.10 11.41
CA ASP A 81 6.01 -8.06 12.41
C ASP A 81 6.71 -6.83 11.83
N ASP A 82 7.67 -6.99 10.92
CA ASP A 82 8.35 -5.85 10.30
C ASP A 82 7.42 -5.02 9.41
N ILE A 83 6.49 -5.68 8.70
CA ILE A 83 5.46 -4.95 7.93
C ILE A 83 4.51 -4.21 8.86
N LEU A 84 4.06 -4.84 9.94
CA LEU A 84 3.16 -4.20 10.89
C LEU A 84 3.84 -3.02 11.61
N ASP A 85 5.13 -3.15 11.94
CA ASP A 85 5.93 -2.05 12.48
C ASP A 85 6.10 -0.93 11.44
N TYR A 86 6.35 -1.28 10.17
CA TYR A 86 6.42 -0.32 9.09
C TYR A 86 5.11 0.46 8.92
N ILE A 87 3.98 -0.23 8.90
CA ILE A 87 2.66 0.39 8.83
C ILE A 87 2.46 1.33 10.01
N ALA A 88 2.76 0.90 11.23
CA ALA A 88 2.57 1.72 12.42
C ALA A 88 3.41 3.01 12.38
N LEU A 89 4.63 2.95 11.85
CA LEU A 89 5.54 4.10 11.73
C LEU A 89 5.21 5.02 10.54
N HIS A 90 4.75 4.46 9.42
CA HIS A 90 4.64 5.17 8.15
C HIS A 90 3.19 5.39 7.65
N ARG A 91 2.15 4.93 8.36
CA ARG A 91 0.75 5.05 7.91
C ARG A 91 0.30 6.47 7.61
N SER A 92 0.87 7.46 8.29
CA SER A 92 0.54 8.88 8.08
C SER A 92 1.38 9.54 6.97
N ASP A 93 2.37 8.82 6.42
CA ASP A 93 3.13 9.26 5.26
C ASP A 93 2.34 8.92 3.98
N TYR A 94 1.83 9.95 3.33
CA TYR A 94 1.09 9.87 2.06
C TYR A 94 1.97 10.00 0.82
N HIS A 95 3.29 10.16 0.99
CA HIS A 95 4.27 10.15 -0.10
C HIS A 95 5.02 8.82 -0.20
N ASP A 96 4.94 8.01 0.85
CA ASP A 96 5.53 6.68 0.93
C ASP A 96 4.95 5.70 -0.09
N ARG A 97 5.83 5.19 -0.95
CA ARG A 97 5.49 4.34 -2.10
C ARG A 97 5.28 2.89 -1.69
N TYR A 98 5.97 2.43 -0.66
CA TYR A 98 5.76 1.09 -0.10
C TYR A 98 4.47 1.05 0.71
N MET A 99 4.12 2.14 1.41
CA MET A 99 2.79 2.27 2.01
C MET A 99 1.69 2.23 0.95
N ASP A 100 1.85 2.88 -0.20
CA ASP A 100 0.86 2.77 -1.29
C ASP A 100 0.71 1.34 -1.81
N CYS A 101 1.81 0.60 -1.93
CA CYS A 101 1.77 -0.83 -2.27
C CYS A 101 0.98 -1.64 -1.22
N ILE A 102 1.26 -1.43 0.07
CA ILE A 102 0.56 -2.08 1.19
C ILE A 102 -0.93 -1.75 1.15
N ARG A 103 -1.28 -0.46 1.04
CA ARG A 103 -2.67 0.01 0.97
C ARG A 103 -3.39 -0.61 -0.21
N TYR A 104 -2.77 -0.74 -1.39
CA TYR A 104 -3.41 -1.42 -2.52
C TYR A 104 -3.64 -2.92 -2.28
N LYS A 105 -2.64 -3.62 -1.73
CA LYS A 105 -2.75 -5.06 -1.39
C LYS A 105 -3.93 -5.28 -0.42
N ILE A 106 -4.03 -4.44 0.62
CA ILE A 106 -5.12 -4.49 1.60
C ILE A 106 -6.46 -4.07 1.00
N TYR A 107 -6.49 -3.00 0.19
CA TYR A 107 -7.68 -2.55 -0.53
C TYR A 107 -8.29 -3.68 -1.37
N SER A 108 -7.45 -4.37 -2.14
CA SER A 108 -7.85 -5.51 -2.96
C SER A 108 -8.39 -6.66 -2.09
N TYR A 109 -7.70 -7.00 -0.99
CA TYR A 109 -8.13 -8.02 -0.04
C TYR A 109 -9.49 -7.73 0.61
N ILE A 110 -9.71 -6.50 1.11
CA ILE A 110 -10.97 -6.09 1.73
C ILE A 110 -12.11 -6.18 0.70
N LYS A 111 -11.85 -5.71 -0.53
CA LYS A 111 -12.82 -5.72 -1.63
C LYS A 111 -13.21 -7.14 -2.05
N GLU A 112 -12.25 -8.06 -2.13
CA GLU A 112 -12.49 -9.47 -2.49
C GLU A 112 -13.26 -10.22 -1.40
N LYS A 113 -12.94 -9.97 -0.12
CA LYS A 113 -13.59 -10.64 1.02
C LYS A 113 -14.93 -10.01 1.42
N LYS A 114 -15.36 -8.91 0.79
CA LYS A 114 -16.54 -8.11 1.16
C LYS A 114 -16.58 -7.79 2.67
N LEU A 115 -15.44 -7.45 3.26
CA LEU A 115 -15.33 -7.21 4.71
C LEU A 115 -15.97 -5.88 5.15
N ILE A 116 -16.57 -5.12 4.21
CA ILE A 116 -17.32 -3.88 4.41
C ILE A 116 -18.42 -3.80 3.34
#